data_AF-A0A0D0CSR4-F1
#
_entry.id   AF-A0A0D0CSR4-F1
#
_cell.length_a   1.000
_cell.length_b   1.000
_cell.length_c   1.000
_cell.angle_alpha   90.00
_cell.angle_beta   90.00
_cell.angle_gamma   90.00
#
_symmetry.space_group_name_H-M   'P 1'
#
loop_
_entity.id
_entity.type
_entity.pdbx_description
1 polymer ?
#
loop_
_entity_poly.entity_id
_entity_poly.type
_entity_poly.pdbx_seq_one_letter_code
_entity_poly.pdbx_strand_id
1 'polypeptide(L)'
;MTWEGVGVVCKIDGRMYADIYVQILEDELQQSLEYFNKFPEDILFQQDNDPKYTSSKAKNWFEDHDYEVMYPEPPKGIAELLERVERELERIEVATCQELIQSMPRRVREVLKAKGGYSSY
;
A
#
# COMPACT_ATOMS: atom_id res chain seq x y z
N MET A 1 -1.49 5.74 0.45
CA MET A 1 -0.76 6.44 -0.64
C MET A 1 -1.28 5.85 -1.93
N THR A 2 -1.75 6.70 -2.84
CA THR A 2 -2.18 6.29 -4.18
C THR A 2 -1.02 6.52 -5.16
N TRP A 3 -1.17 6.08 -6.41
CA TRP A 3 -0.18 6.39 -7.45
C TRP A 3 -0.06 7.89 -7.75
N GLU A 4 -1.11 8.67 -7.45
CA GLU A 4 -1.15 10.14 -7.64
C GLU A 4 -0.52 10.91 -6.48
N GLY A 5 -0.37 10.27 -5.31
CA GLY A 5 0.33 10.87 -4.18
C GLY A 5 -0.16 10.41 -2.81
N VAL A 6 0.13 11.24 -1.81
CA VAL A 6 -0.23 10.97 -0.42
C VAL A 6 -1.67 11.44 -0.18
N GLY A 7 -2.51 10.53 0.32
CA GLY A 7 -3.89 10.85 0.73
C GLY A 7 -3.95 11.50 2.12
N VAL A 8 -5.14 11.51 2.71
CA VAL A 8 -5.38 12.06 4.06
C VAL A 8 -4.66 11.20 5.11
N VAL A 9 -4.10 11.87 6.12
CA VAL A 9 -3.42 11.23 7.25
C VAL A 9 -4.25 11.45 8.51
N CYS A 10 -4.58 10.36 9.20
CA CYS A 10 -5.26 10.40 10.49
C CYS A 10 -4.30 10.07 11.63
N LYS A 11 -4.40 10.82 12.74
CA LYS A 11 -3.72 10.49 14.00
C LYS A 11 -4.66 9.65 14.85
N ILE A 12 -4.21 8.45 15.21
CA ILE A 12 -4.96 7.56 16.11
C ILE A 12 -4.49 7.78 17.54
N ASP A 13 -5.39 8.27 18.39
CA ASP A 13 -5.12 8.43 19.82
C ASP A 13 -5.46 7.14 20.58
N GLY A 14 -4.43 6.38 20.95
CA GLY A 14 -4.55 5.14 21.73
C GLY A 14 -4.49 3.88 20.87
N ARG A 15 -5.17 2.81 21.33
CA ARG A 15 -5.12 1.50 20.66
C ARG A 15 -6.14 1.46 19.53
N MET A 16 -5.69 1.12 18.34
CA MET A 16 -6.57 0.93 17.18
C MET A 16 -7.35 -0.39 17.29
N TYR A 17 -8.67 -0.30 17.31
CA TYR A 17 -9.60 -1.43 17.24
C TYR A 17 -10.31 -1.46 15.88
N ALA A 18 -10.97 -2.57 15.56
CA ALA A 18 -11.69 -2.73 14.29
C ALA A 18 -12.74 -1.62 14.03
N ASP A 19 -13.41 -1.13 15.07
CA ASP A 19 -14.39 -0.04 14.94
C ASP A 19 -13.77 1.28 14.52
N ILE A 20 -12.63 1.63 15.14
CA ILE A 20 -11.86 2.83 14.78
C ILE A 20 -11.32 2.68 13.35
N TYR A 21 -10.92 1.47 12.96
CA TYR A 21 -10.49 1.21 11.59
C TYR A 21 -11.60 1.46 10.56
N VAL A 22 -12.81 0.94 10.80
CA VAL A 22 -13.94 1.16 9.90
C VAL A 22 -14.32 2.64 9.84
N GLN A 23 -14.29 3.36 10.96
CA GLN A 23 -14.47 4.82 10.96
C GLN A 23 -13.44 5.52 10.08
N ILE A 24 -12.18 5.06 10.11
CA ILE A 24 -11.13 5.65 9.28
C ILE A 24 -11.35 5.40 7.78
N LEU A 25 -11.93 4.25 7.44
CA LEU A 25 -12.31 3.94 6.06
C LEU A 25 -13.51 4.78 5.60
N GLU A 26 -14.47 5.02 6.48
CA GLU A 26 -15.64 5.86 6.17
C GLU A 26 -15.26 7.32 5.95
N ASP A 27 -14.41 7.87 6.81
CA ASP A 27 -14.12 9.30 6.79
C ASP A 27 -12.91 9.63 5.90
N GLU A 28 -11.72 9.12 6.23
CA GLU A 28 -10.46 9.57 5.63
C GLU A 28 -10.13 8.91 4.29
N LEU A 29 -10.53 7.65 4.09
CA LEU A 29 -10.37 7.02 2.78
C LEU A 29 -11.29 7.68 1.75
N GLN A 30 -12.56 7.92 2.09
CA GLN A 30 -13.49 8.62 1.20
C GLN A 30 -13.01 10.04 0.88
N GLN A 31 -12.57 10.81 1.88
CA GLN A 31 -11.96 12.13 1.64
C GLN A 31 -10.72 12.06 0.73
N SER A 32 -9.91 11.00 0.86
CA SER A 32 -8.75 10.80 -0.01
C SER A 32 -9.17 10.56 -1.46
N LEU A 33 -10.24 9.79 -1.68
CA LEU A 33 -10.75 9.52 -3.03
C LEU A 33 -11.39 10.75 -3.67
N GLU A 34 -12.17 11.52 -2.89
CA GLU A 34 -12.69 12.81 -3.34
C GLU A 34 -11.55 13.75 -3.73
N TYR A 35 -10.48 13.81 -2.95
CA TYR A 35 -9.31 14.65 -3.23
C TYR A 35 -8.63 14.29 -4.58
N PHE A 36 -8.54 13.01 -4.90
CA PHE A 36 -7.99 12.52 -6.17
C PHE A 36 -9.04 12.35 -7.28
N ASN A 37 -10.30 12.70 -7.01
CA ASN A 37 -11.44 12.49 -7.91
C ASN A 37 -11.50 11.05 -8.46
N LYS A 38 -11.41 10.07 -7.55
CA LYS A 38 -11.47 8.62 -7.81
C LYS A 38 -12.75 8.02 -7.27
N PHE A 39 -13.18 6.94 -7.91
CA PHE A 39 -14.25 6.09 -7.40
C PHE A 39 -13.68 4.78 -6.84
N PRO A 40 -14.42 4.05 -5.98
CA PRO A 40 -14.01 2.73 -5.49
C PRO A 40 -13.58 1.77 -6.62
N GLU A 41 -14.25 1.86 -7.77
CA GLU A 41 -13.99 1.08 -8.98
C GLU A 41 -12.63 1.37 -9.63
N ASP A 42 -12.08 2.57 -9.41
CA ASP A 42 -10.78 2.99 -9.96
C ASP A 42 -9.61 2.55 -9.09
N ILE A 43 -9.87 1.95 -7.92
CA ILE A 43 -8.85 1.63 -6.93
C ILE A 43 -8.83 0.15 -6.59
N LEU A 44 -7.61 -0.36 -6.45
CA LEU A 44 -7.34 -1.66 -5.83
C LEU A 44 -6.79 -1.39 -4.42
N PHE A 45 -7.59 -1.65 -3.39
CA PHE A 45 -7.23 -1.35 -2.01
C PHE A 45 -6.24 -2.37 -1.45
N GLN A 46 -5.16 -1.89 -0.85
CA GLN A 46 -4.12 -2.74 -0.26
C GLN A 46 -4.01 -2.49 1.25
N GLN A 47 -4.12 -3.57 2.02
CA GLN A 47 -3.92 -3.60 3.47
C GLN A 47 -3.10 -4.82 3.87
N ASP A 48 -2.57 -4.85 5.09
CA ASP A 48 -1.95 -6.03 5.68
C ASP A 48 -3.00 -6.96 6.30
N ASN A 49 -2.64 -8.24 6.47
CA ASN A 49 -3.52 -9.28 6.99
C ASN A 49 -3.60 -9.30 8.53
N ASP A 50 -3.47 -8.14 9.19
CA ASP A 50 -3.61 -8.07 10.64
C ASP A 50 -5.07 -8.44 11.05
N PRO A 51 -5.27 -9.21 12.13
CA PRO A 51 -6.61 -9.60 12.59
C PRO A 51 -7.63 -8.45 12.72
N LYS A 52 -7.18 -7.22 12.97
CA LYS A 52 -8.09 -6.06 13.07
C LYS A 52 -8.65 -5.61 11.71
N TYR A 53 -7.87 -5.70 10.64
CA TYR A 53 -8.25 -5.29 9.28
C TYR A 53 -8.96 -6.42 8.50
N THR A 54 -8.80 -7.65 8.97
CA THR A 54 -9.51 -8.85 8.47
C THR A 54 -10.75 -9.20 9.30
N SER A 55 -11.13 -8.34 10.24
CA SER A 55 -12.34 -8.49 11.06
C SER A 55 -13.61 -8.48 10.20
N SER A 56 -14.66 -9.17 10.64
CA SER A 56 -15.93 -9.20 9.91
C SER A 56 -16.51 -7.80 9.64
N LYS A 57 -16.29 -6.84 10.56
CA LYS A 57 -16.73 -5.45 10.38
C LYS A 57 -16.03 -4.78 9.19
N ALA A 58 -14.71 -4.95 9.10
CA ALA A 58 -13.93 -4.40 7.99
C ALA A 58 -14.29 -5.08 6.67
N LYS A 59 -14.42 -6.41 6.65
CA LYS A 59 -14.83 -7.17 5.46
C LYS A 59 -16.19 -6.72 4.92
N ASN A 60 -17.20 -6.67 5.79
CA ASN A 60 -18.53 -6.21 5.41
C ASN A 60 -18.50 -4.78 4.88
N TRP A 61 -17.73 -3.89 5.50
CA TRP A 61 -17.62 -2.51 5.03
C TRP A 61 -17.08 -2.41 3.59
N PHE A 62 -16.04 -3.19 3.25
CA PHE A 62 -15.52 -3.20 1.87
C PHE A 62 -16.52 -3.80 0.88
N GLU A 63 -17.26 -4.84 1.27
CA GLU A 63 -18.32 -5.43 0.45
C GLU A 63 -19.49 -4.45 0.23
N ASP A 64 -19.91 -3.73 1.27
CA ASP A 64 -21.03 -2.77 1.23
C ASP A 64 -20.72 -1.52 0.38
N HIS A 65 -19.43 -1.22 0.16
CA HIS A 65 -18.96 -0.03 -0.57
C HIS A 65 -18.27 -0.38 -1.91
N ASP A 66 -18.41 -1.62 -2.38
CA ASP A 66 -17.90 -2.10 -3.67
C ASP A 66 -16.38 -1.92 -3.87
N TYR A 67 -15.60 -2.01 -2.79
CA TYR A 67 -14.14 -1.93 -2.88
C TYR A 67 -13.50 -3.28 -3.20
N GLU A 68 -12.61 -3.29 -4.19
CA GLU A 68 -11.74 -4.44 -4.44
C GLU A 68 -10.51 -4.40 -3.51
N VAL A 69 -10.35 -5.42 -2.66
CA VAL A 69 -9.18 -5.58 -1.80
C VAL A 69 -8.22 -6.59 -2.43
N MET A 70 -6.96 -6.20 -2.67
CA MET A 70 -5.99 -7.00 -3.43
C MET A 70 -5.74 -8.41 -2.87
N TYR A 71 -5.63 -8.54 -1.55
CA TYR A 71 -5.38 -9.81 -0.86
C TYR A 71 -6.20 -9.87 0.43
N PRO A 72 -7.50 -10.22 0.36
CA PRO A 72 -8.41 -10.16 1.51
C PRO A 72 -8.15 -11.25 2.56
N GLU A 73 -7.38 -12.27 2.19
CA GLU A 73 -6.98 -13.36 3.07
C GLU A 73 -5.47 -13.58 3.05
N PRO A 74 -4.90 -14.05 4.18
CA PRO A 74 -3.54 -14.54 4.23
C PRO A 74 -3.33 -15.65 3.18
N PRO A 75 -2.12 -15.78 2.61
CA PRO A 75 -1.80 -16.93 1.79
C PRO A 75 -1.95 -18.21 2.60
N LYS A 76 -2.55 -19.25 2.02
CA LYS A 76 -2.80 -20.56 2.66
C LYS A 76 -1.52 -21.36 2.86
N GLY A 77 -0.40 -20.91 2.30
CA GLY A 77 0.92 -21.51 2.47
C GLY A 77 2.00 -20.87 1.59
N ILE A 78 3.21 -21.41 1.65
CA ILE A 78 4.38 -20.90 0.92
C ILE A 78 4.18 -20.92 -0.60
N ALA A 79 3.49 -21.93 -1.14
CA ALA A 79 3.28 -22.06 -2.59
C ALA A 79 2.39 -20.93 -3.13
N GLU A 80 1.26 -20.66 -2.47
CA GLU A 80 0.39 -19.54 -2.84
C GLU A 80 1.07 -18.19 -2.62
N LEU A 81 1.87 -18.06 -1.55
CA LEU A 81 2.66 -16.85 -1.34
C LEU A 81 3.67 -16.62 -2.47
N LEU A 82 4.38 -17.68 -2.92
CA LEU A 82 5.32 -17.58 -4.04
C LEU A 82 4.61 -17.20 -5.34
N GLU A 83 3.44 -17.78 -5.63
CA GLU A 83 2.64 -17.42 -6.81
C GLU A 83 2.22 -15.95 -6.77
N ARG A 84 1.78 -15.45 -5.61
CA ARG A 84 1.45 -14.02 -5.43
C ARG A 84 2.67 -13.14 -5.65
N VAL A 85 3.85 -13.52 -5.12
CA VAL A 85 5.10 -12.78 -5.31
C VAL A 85 5.54 -12.78 -6.78
N GLU A 86 5.51 -13.93 -7.45
CA GLU A 86 5.85 -14.06 -8.87
C GLU A 86 4.95 -13.15 -9.72
N ARG A 87 3.64 -13.15 -9.48
CA ARG A 87 2.69 -12.28 -10.18
C ARG A 87 3.03 -10.79 -10.03
N GLU A 88 3.34 -10.34 -8.81
CA GLU A 88 3.71 -8.93 -8.61
C GLU A 88 5.08 -8.60 -9.21
N LEU A 89 6.03 -9.53 -9.21
CA LEU A 89 7.33 -9.35 -9.87
C LEU A 89 7.18 -9.22 -11.38
N GLU A 90 6.29 -10.00 -12.01
CA GLU A 90 6.00 -9.92 -13.44
C GLU A 90 5.37 -8.58 -13.84
N ARG A 91 4.67 -7.91 -12.93
CA ARG A 91 4.11 -6.57 -13.17
C ARG A 91 5.17 -5.46 -13.15
N ILE A 92 6.36 -5.72 -12.61
CA ILE A 92 7.44 -4.74 -12.59
C ILE A 92 8.01 -4.61 -14.00
N GLU A 93 7.82 -3.44 -14.61
CA GLU A 93 8.37 -3.16 -15.94
C GLU A 93 9.91 -3.19 -15.95
N VAL A 94 10.47 -3.67 -17.06
CA VAL A 94 11.92 -3.65 -17.29
C VAL A 94 12.49 -2.22 -17.19
N ALA A 95 11.70 -1.21 -17.58
CA ALA A 95 12.07 0.20 -17.45
C ALA A 95 12.37 0.59 -16.00
N THR A 96 11.53 0.18 -15.04
CA THR A 96 11.75 0.41 -13.60
C THR A 96 13.08 -0.17 -13.14
N CYS A 97 13.39 -1.41 -13.55
CA CYS A 97 14.67 -2.05 -13.25
C CYS A 97 15.86 -1.29 -13.88
N GLN A 98 15.72 -0.84 -15.13
CA GLN A 98 16.75 -0.08 -15.83
C GLN A 98 17.00 1.28 -15.19
N GLU A 99 15.96 2.03 -14.84
CA GLU A 99 16.08 3.31 -14.15
C GLU A 99 16.79 3.17 -12.79
N LEU A 100 16.46 2.12 -12.03
CA LEU A 100 17.13 1.82 -10.77
C LEU A 100 18.64 1.57 -10.98
N ILE A 101 19.02 0.78 -12.00
CA ILE A 101 20.43 0.52 -12.34
C ILE A 101 21.11 1.81 -12.80
N GLN A 102 20.47 2.59 -13.66
CA GLN A 102 20.99 3.86 -14.17
C GLN A 102 21.18 4.90 -13.07
N SER A 103 20.42 4.81 -11.97
CA SER A 103 20.57 5.68 -10.80
C SER A 103 21.84 5.40 -9.97
N MET A 104 22.46 4.21 -10.12
CA MET A 104 23.57 3.76 -9.27
C MET A 104 24.78 4.71 -9.25
N PRO A 105 25.27 5.27 -10.39
CA PRO A 105 26.38 6.21 -10.36
C PRO A 105 26.08 7.47 -9.54
N ARG A 106 24.82 7.93 -9.48
CA ARG A 106 24.40 9.05 -8.64
C ARG A 106 24.45 8.65 -7.15
N ARG A 107 23.90 7.49 -6.80
CA ARG A 107 23.90 6.94 -5.43
C ARG A 107 25.30 6.80 -4.87
N VAL A 108 26.20 6.19 -5.65
CA VAL A 108 27.60 6.01 -5.26
C VAL A 108 28.28 7.36 -5.03
N ARG A 109 28.04 8.36 -5.89
CA ARG A 109 28.57 9.72 -5.71
C ARG A 109 28.08 10.37 -4.42
N GLU A 110 26.82 10.17 -4.03
CA GLU A 110 26.28 10.68 -2.77
C GLU A 110 26.95 10.03 -1.55
N VAL A 111 27.13 8.71 -1.57
CA VAL A 111 27.84 7.99 -0.49
C VAL A 111 29.30 8.44 -0.39
N LEU A 112 29.98 8.65 -1.52
CA LEU A 112 31.36 9.17 -1.54
C LEU A 112 31.44 10.59 -0.96
N LYS A 113 30.49 11.47 -1.31
CA LYS A 113 30.39 12.82 -0.71
C LYS A 113 30.12 12.75 0.80
N ALA A 114 29.29 11.80 1.22
CA ALA A 114 29.01 11.52 2.62
C ALA A 114 30.16 10.79 3.34
N LYS A 115 31.29 10.52 2.67
CA LYS A 115 32.44 9.77 3.19
C LYS A 115 32.04 8.39 3.77
N GLY A 116 31.12 7.71 3.09
CA GLY A 116 30.57 6.42 3.54
C GLY A 116 29.39 6.54 4.50
N GLY A 117 28.94 7.76 4.83
CA GLY A 117 27.69 7.99 5.55
C GLY A 117 26.45 7.78 4.67
N TYR A 118 25.27 8.00 5.27
CA TYR A 118 23.98 7.75 4.63
C TYR A 118 23.74 8.64 3.40
N SER A 119 23.27 8.04 2.31
CA SER A 119 22.69 8.76 1.16
C SER A 119 21.25 9.17 1.45
N SER A 120 20.67 10.05 0.62
CA SER A 120 19.24 10.39 0.66
C SER A 120 18.33 9.35 -0.01
N TYR A 121 18.90 8.17 -0.29
CA TYR A 121 18.22 6.99 -0.81
C TYR A 121 18.03 5.97 0.30
#